data_AF-A0A132SMH7-F1
#
_entry.id   AF-A0A132SMH7-F1
#
_cell.length_a   1.000
_cell.length_b   1.000
_cell.length_c   1.000
_cell.angle_alpha   90.00
_cell.angle_beta   90.00
_cell.angle_gamma   90.00
#
_symmetry.space_group_name_H-M   'P 1'
#
loop_
_entity.id
_entity.type
_entity.pdbx_description
1 polymer ?
#
loop_
_entity_poly.entity_id
_entity_poly.type
_entity_poly.pdbx_seq_one_letter_code
_entity_poly.pdbx_strand_id
1 'polypeptide(L)'
;MPGRHRRLQAQPWALVLGGAVGALIRFAAAEVWPQPHQVLISTTVTVGSAFAVATFLVARGATTPLPSFVLGVCASAASLSAYAVLTVSQPPLLSIAFLTVIPAAAIAGLICGLSAMKAMTR
;
A
#
# COMPACT_ATOMS: atom_id res chain seq x y z
N MET A 1 -13.19 -30.87 19.75
CA MET A 1 -12.53 -30.98 18.42
C MET A 1 -11.47 -29.88 18.27
N PRO A 2 -10.19 -30.15 18.56
CA PRO A 2 -9.11 -29.18 18.40
C PRO A 2 -8.48 -29.34 17.01
N GLY A 3 -8.78 -28.43 16.08
CA GLY A 3 -8.21 -28.54 14.72
C GLY A 3 -8.48 -27.39 13.76
N ARG A 4 -9.20 -26.34 14.19
CA ARG A 4 -9.68 -25.28 13.28
C ARG A 4 -8.82 -24.01 13.25
N HIS A 5 -7.70 -23.97 13.98
CA HIS A 5 -6.79 -22.80 14.01
C HIS A 5 -5.61 -22.87 13.02
N ARG A 6 -5.48 -23.95 12.23
CA ARG A 6 -4.34 -24.15 11.31
C ARG A 6 -4.47 -23.47 9.93
N ARG A 7 -5.59 -22.79 9.62
CA ARG A 7 -5.87 -22.28 8.26
C ARG A 7 -5.41 -20.85 7.95
N LEU A 8 -4.80 -20.16 8.91
CA LEU A 8 -4.25 -18.81 8.70
C LEU A 8 -2.85 -18.72 9.31
N GLN A 9 -1.93 -19.61 8.90
CA GLN A 9 -0.51 -19.27 9.00
C GLN A 9 -0.21 -18.24 7.91
N ALA A 10 -0.68 -17.01 8.11
CA ALA A 10 -0.08 -15.85 7.46
C ALA A 10 1.40 -15.93 7.81
N GLN A 11 2.25 -16.18 6.81
CA GLN A 11 3.68 -16.41 7.03
C GLN A 11 4.30 -15.09 7.48
N PRO A 12 4.58 -14.90 8.79
CA PRO A 12 4.92 -13.58 9.30
C PRO A 12 6.26 -13.10 8.75
N TRP A 13 7.17 -14.03 8.47
CA TRP A 13 8.46 -13.73 7.84
C TRP A 13 8.30 -13.11 6.44
N ALA A 14 7.31 -13.54 5.65
CA ALA A 14 7.07 -13.01 4.31
C ALA A 14 6.56 -11.57 4.37
N LEU A 15 5.68 -11.26 5.34
CA LEU A 15 5.21 -9.91 5.61
C LEU A 15 6.35 -8.98 6.04
N VAL A 16 7.26 -9.46 6.90
CA VAL A 16 8.41 -8.68 7.37
C VAL A 16 9.39 -8.38 6.24
N LEU A 17 9.75 -9.39 5.43
CA LEU A 17 10.62 -9.19 4.27
C LEU A 17 9.98 -8.26 3.24
N GLY A 18 8.68 -8.45 2.96
CA GLY A 18 7.93 -7.57 2.09
C GLY A 18 7.90 -6.14 2.61
N GLY A 19 7.67 -5.97 3.92
CA GLY A 19 7.69 -4.66 4.58
C GLY A 19 9.02 -3.94 4.45
N ALA A 20 10.13 -4.66 4.66
CA ALA A 20 11.48 -4.09 4.48
C ALA A 20 11.69 -3.60 3.04
N VAL A 21 11.29 -4.40 2.04
CA VAL A 21 11.36 -4.01 0.62
C VAL A 21 10.46 -2.81 0.32
N GLY A 22 9.24 -2.79 0.83
CA GLY A 22 8.32 -1.65 0.66
C GLY A 22 8.85 -0.36 1.27
N ALA A 23 9.51 -0.44 2.43
CA ALA A 23 10.15 0.70 3.06
C ALA A 23 11.34 1.22 2.23
N LEU A 24 12.16 0.32 1.66
CA LEU A 24 13.26 0.69 0.76
C LEU A 24 12.77 1.35 -0.53
N ILE A 25 11.69 0.84 -1.14
CA ILE A 25 11.09 1.46 -2.33
C ILE A 25 10.61 2.87 -2.02
N ARG A 26 9.92 3.06 -0.89
CA ARG A 26 9.47 4.39 -0.46
C ARG A 26 10.64 5.34 -0.20
N PHE A 27 11.69 4.84 0.44
CA PHE A 27 12.91 5.63 0.70
C PHE A 27 13.59 6.04 -0.61
N ALA A 28 13.82 5.10 -1.53
CA ALA A 28 14.42 5.38 -2.83
C ALA A 28 13.57 6.37 -3.66
N ALA A 29 12.24 6.26 -3.61
CA ALA A 29 11.36 7.21 -4.28
C ALA A 29 11.49 8.64 -3.71
N ALA A 30 11.65 8.78 -2.38
CA ALA A 30 11.86 10.08 -1.76
C ALA A 30 13.22 10.70 -2.12
N GLU A 31 14.27 9.89 -2.26
CA GLU A 31 15.60 10.32 -2.69
C GLU A 31 15.63 10.74 -4.17
N VAL A 32 14.96 10.00 -5.05
CA VAL A 32 14.93 10.28 -6.49
C VAL A 32 14.09 11.51 -6.82
N TRP A 33 13.00 11.75 -6.06
CA TRP A 33 12.08 12.86 -6.27
C TRP A 33 11.98 13.77 -5.04
N PRO A 34 13.00 14.61 -4.79
CA PRO A 34 13.06 15.42 -3.57
C PRO A 34 12.10 16.62 -3.56
N GLN A 35 11.56 17.01 -4.73
CA GLN A 35 10.67 18.16 -4.80
C GLN A 35 9.28 17.81 -4.23
N PRO A 36 8.68 18.71 -3.44
CA PRO A 36 7.50 18.36 -2.64
C PRO A 36 6.26 17.98 -3.46
N HIS A 37 6.09 18.56 -4.65
CA HIS A 37 5.02 18.18 -5.57
C HIS A 37 5.27 16.81 -6.21
N GLN A 38 6.53 16.42 -6.42
CA GLN A 38 6.89 15.10 -6.95
C GLN A 38 6.72 14.03 -5.87
N VAL A 39 7.03 14.34 -4.61
CA VAL A 39 6.72 13.49 -3.46
C VAL A 39 5.21 13.25 -3.35
N LEU A 40 4.39 14.30 -3.54
CA LEU A 40 2.93 14.15 -3.54
C LEU A 40 2.47 13.17 -4.63
N ILE A 41 2.93 13.34 -5.86
CA ILE A 41 2.54 12.49 -7.01
C ILE A 41 3.01 11.05 -6.79
N SER A 42 4.29 10.86 -6.49
CA SER A 42 4.88 9.52 -6.27
C SER A 42 4.18 8.80 -5.12
N THR A 43 3.88 9.50 -4.02
CA THR A 43 3.13 8.94 -2.89
C THR A 43 1.73 8.54 -3.30
N THR A 44 1.02 9.41 -4.02
CA THR A 44 -0.37 9.16 -4.46
C THR A 44 -0.44 7.92 -5.36
N VAL A 45 0.47 7.82 -6.34
CA VAL A 45 0.58 6.66 -7.23
C VAL A 45 0.94 5.40 -6.45
N THR A 46 1.89 5.50 -5.51
CA THR A 46 2.30 4.36 -4.67
C THR A 46 1.16 3.86 -3.80
N VAL A 47 0.41 4.76 -3.15
CA VAL A 47 -0.74 4.41 -2.31
C VAL A 47 -1.86 3.81 -3.15
N GLY A 48 -2.23 4.46 -4.26
CA GLY A 48 -3.29 3.96 -5.14
C GLY A 48 -2.99 2.56 -5.69
N SER A 49 -1.76 2.34 -6.18
CA SER A 49 -1.33 1.03 -6.69
C SER A 49 -1.24 -0.02 -5.58
N ALA A 50 -0.68 0.33 -4.41
CA ALA A 50 -0.59 -0.57 -3.27
C ALA A 50 -1.98 -1.04 -2.80
N PHE A 51 -2.94 -0.13 -2.67
CA PHE A 51 -4.31 -0.47 -2.28
C PHE A 51 -5.04 -1.28 -3.36
N ALA A 52 -4.82 -1.00 -4.65
CA ALA A 52 -5.37 -1.81 -5.74
C ALA A 52 -4.86 -3.25 -5.71
N VAL A 53 -3.54 -3.43 -5.61
CA VAL A 53 -2.89 -4.75 -5.55
C VAL A 53 -3.31 -5.49 -4.28
N ALA A 54 -3.27 -4.84 -3.12
CA ALA A 54 -3.66 -5.44 -1.85
C ALA A 54 -5.11 -5.94 -1.90
N THR A 55 -6.03 -5.11 -2.39
CA THR A 55 -7.45 -5.46 -2.46
C THR A 55 -7.72 -6.57 -3.45
N PHE A 56 -7.06 -6.55 -4.60
CA PHE A 56 -7.14 -7.63 -5.57
C PHE A 56 -6.68 -8.97 -4.97
N LEU A 57 -5.53 -8.98 -4.29
CA LEU A 57 -4.98 -10.18 -3.65
C LEU A 57 -5.86 -10.71 -2.53
N VAL A 58 -6.39 -9.82 -1.69
CA VAL A 58 -7.33 -10.17 -0.61
C VAL A 58 -8.63 -10.74 -1.22
N ALA A 59 -9.18 -10.09 -2.24
CA ALA A 59 -10.40 -10.54 -2.91
C ALA A 59 -10.23 -11.88 -3.63
N ARG A 60 -9.03 -12.19 -4.13
CA ARG A 60 -8.69 -13.48 -4.73
C ARG A 60 -8.58 -14.62 -3.71
N GLY A 61 -8.46 -14.31 -2.41
CA GLY A 61 -8.37 -15.32 -1.34
C GLY A 61 -7.09 -16.16 -1.38
N ALA A 62 -5.99 -15.64 -1.93
CA ALA A 62 -4.75 -16.40 -2.08
C ALA A 62 -4.03 -16.60 -0.74
N THR A 63 -3.77 -17.86 -0.36
CA THR A 63 -3.17 -18.26 0.92
C THR A 63 -1.67 -18.59 0.84
N THR A 64 -1.00 -18.20 -0.25
CA THR A 64 0.41 -18.51 -0.51
C THR A 64 1.37 -17.47 0.10
N PRO A 65 2.68 -17.79 0.27
CA PRO A 65 3.72 -16.86 0.73
C PRO A 65 3.76 -15.54 -0.02
N LEU A 66 3.59 -15.62 -1.34
CA LEU A 66 3.83 -14.53 -2.28
C LEU A 66 2.81 -13.37 -2.11
N PRO A 67 1.49 -13.63 -1.97
CA PRO A 67 0.52 -12.63 -1.54
C PRO A 67 0.86 -11.97 -0.19
N SER A 68 1.31 -12.75 0.81
CA SER A 68 1.70 -12.19 2.11
C SER A 68 2.92 -11.27 1.99
N PHE A 69 3.89 -11.63 1.17
CA PHE A 69 5.03 -10.77 0.85
C PHE A 69 4.58 -9.48 0.16
N VAL A 70 3.76 -9.58 -0.90
CA VAL A 70 3.28 -8.40 -1.64
C VAL A 70 2.43 -7.49 -0.75
N LEU A 71 1.59 -8.06 0.12
CA LEU A 71 0.85 -7.28 1.11
C LEU A 71 1.78 -6.54 2.08
N GLY A 72 2.89 -7.17 2.50
CA GLY A 72 3.93 -6.51 3.28
C GLY A 72 4.57 -5.32 2.55
N VAL A 73 4.91 -5.52 1.27
CA VAL A 73 5.43 -4.45 0.39
C VAL A 73 4.44 -3.30 0.31
N CYS A 74 3.18 -3.59 -0.04
CA CYS A 74 2.12 -2.59 -0.16
C CYS A 74 1.89 -1.83 1.15
N ALA A 75 1.88 -2.53 2.29
CA ALA A 75 1.65 -1.92 3.60
C ALA A 75 2.76 -0.94 4.00
N SER A 76 4.04 -1.30 3.78
CA SER A 76 5.16 -0.40 4.10
C SER A 76 5.37 0.70 3.08
N ALA A 77 5.11 0.44 1.79
CA ALA A 77 5.19 1.46 0.75
C ALA A 77 4.11 2.55 0.95
N ALA A 78 2.93 2.17 1.43
CA ALA A 78 1.82 3.08 1.73
C ALA A 78 1.81 3.60 3.18
N SER A 79 2.95 3.55 3.89
CA SER A 79 3.01 3.86 5.33
C SER A 79 2.57 5.29 5.68
N LEU A 80 1.40 5.40 6.32
CA LEU A 80 0.78 6.66 6.71
C LEU A 80 1.62 7.50 7.68
N SER A 81 2.37 6.85 8.59
CA SER A 81 3.20 7.56 9.58
C SER A 81 4.34 8.33 8.91
N ALA A 82 4.95 7.76 7.88
CA ALA A 82 6.00 8.44 7.13
C ALA A 82 5.45 9.63 6.33
N TYR A 83 4.27 9.47 5.75
CA TYR A 83 3.62 10.56 5.01
C TYR A 83 3.12 11.67 5.94
N ALA A 84 2.66 11.36 7.15
CA ALA A 84 2.26 12.37 8.13
C ALA A 84 3.42 13.30 8.54
N VAL A 85 4.64 12.76 8.67
CA VAL A 85 5.83 13.60 8.93
C VAL A 85 6.12 14.52 7.74
N LEU A 86 5.97 14.00 6.52
CA LEU A 86 6.13 14.79 5.30
C LEU A 86 5.05 15.88 5.20
N THR A 87 3.78 15.59 5.48
CA THR A 87 2.70 16.59 5.37
C THR A 87 2.84 17.75 6.34
N VAL A 88 3.33 17.52 7.56
CA VAL A 88 3.53 18.57 8.58
C VAL A 88 4.67 19.51 8.18
N SER A 89 5.62 19.04 7.39
CA SER A 89 6.81 19.80 6.97
C SER A 89 6.61 20.63 5.70
N GLN A 90 5.41 20.61 5.11
CA GLN A 90 5.09 21.25 3.83
C GLN A 90 4.33 22.57 4.01
N PRO A 91 4.35 23.47 3.00
CA PRO A 91 3.51 24.66 3.03
C PRO A 91 2.02 24.27 3.03
N PRO A 92 1.13 25.11 3.61
CA PRO A 92 -0.23 24.73 3.99
C PRO A 92 -1.08 24.22 2.81
N LEU A 93 -0.91 24.79 1.62
CA LEU A 93 -1.60 24.32 0.40
C LEU A 93 -1.22 22.88 0.02
N LEU A 94 0.05 22.52 0.14
CA LEU A 94 0.52 21.16 -0.13
C LEU A 94 0.06 20.20 0.96
N SER A 95 0.07 20.59 2.24
CA SER A 95 -0.44 19.74 3.32
C SER A 95 -1.92 19.38 3.13
N ILE A 96 -2.75 20.33 2.68
CA ILE A 96 -4.16 20.08 2.34
C ILE A 96 -4.26 19.12 1.15
N ALA A 97 -3.42 19.30 0.12
CA ALA A 97 -3.38 18.40 -1.03
C ALA A 97 -3.01 16.97 -0.59
N PHE A 98 -1.99 16.79 0.25
CA PHE A 98 -1.64 15.48 0.80
C PHE A 98 -2.79 14.85 1.61
N LEU A 99 -3.47 15.63 2.45
CA LEU A 99 -4.59 15.18 3.28
C LEU A 99 -5.83 14.75 2.49
N THR A 100 -6.00 15.27 1.28
CA THR A 100 -7.19 15.01 0.44
C THR A 100 -6.91 13.98 -0.66
N VAL A 101 -5.78 14.13 -1.34
CA VAL A 101 -5.41 13.32 -2.51
C VAL A 101 -4.99 11.90 -2.12
N ILE A 102 -4.26 11.73 -1.01
CA ILE A 102 -3.83 10.38 -0.57
C ILE A 102 -5.02 9.50 -0.21
N PRO A 103 -5.98 9.92 0.64
CA PRO A 103 -7.16 9.11 0.92
C PRO A 103 -8.01 8.84 -0.32
N ALA A 104 -8.17 9.84 -1.20
CA ALA A 104 -8.90 9.67 -2.45
C ALA A 104 -8.25 8.59 -3.34
N ALA A 105 -6.92 8.60 -3.45
CA ALA A 105 -6.19 7.59 -4.20
C ALA A 105 -6.27 6.19 -3.56
N ALA A 106 -6.24 6.11 -2.23
CA ALA A 106 -6.45 4.84 -1.53
C ALA A 106 -7.83 4.26 -1.84
N ILE A 107 -8.89 5.09 -1.77
CA ILE A 107 -10.27 4.68 -2.09
C ILE A 107 -10.37 4.25 -3.56
N ALA A 108 -9.80 5.03 -4.49
CA ALA A 108 -9.77 4.68 -5.90
C ALA A 108 -9.04 3.35 -6.15
N GLY A 109 -7.92 3.12 -5.45
CA GLY A 109 -7.19 1.86 -5.45
C GLY A 109 -8.05 0.68 -4.98
N LEU A 110 -8.74 0.82 -3.84
CA LEU A 110 -9.67 -0.20 -3.32
C LEU A 110 -10.74 -0.56 -4.36
N ILE A 111 -11.41 0.45 -4.93
CA ILE A 111 -12.47 0.25 -5.94
C ILE A 111 -11.90 -0.44 -7.18
N CYS A 112 -10.72 0.00 -7.65
CA CYS A 112 -10.04 -0.58 -8.79
C CYS A 112 -9.71 -2.06 -8.56
N GLY A 113 -9.10 -2.41 -7.43
CA GLY A 113 -8.76 -3.79 -7.08
C GLY A 113 -9.97 -4.72 -7.00
N LEU A 114 -11.08 -4.24 -6.40
CA LEU A 114 -12.34 -4.99 -6.35
C LEU A 114 -12.95 -5.18 -7.74
N SER A 115 -12.93 -4.13 -8.56
CA SER A 115 -13.51 -4.16 -9.91
C SER A 115 -12.73 -5.10 -10.83
N ALA A 116 -11.39 -5.09 -10.75
CA ALA A 116 -10.52 -5.99 -11.49
C ALA A 116 -10.78 -7.46 -11.10
N MET A 117 -10.93 -7.75 -9.80
CA MET A 117 -11.28 -9.10 -9.35
C MET A 117 -12.65 -9.51 -9.90
N LYS A 118 -13.68 -8.65 -9.75
CA LYS A 118 -15.03 -8.92 -10.26
C LYS A 118 -15.04 -9.19 -11.76
N ALA A 119 -14.25 -8.45 -12.54
CA ALA A 119 -14.12 -8.63 -13.98
C ALA A 119 -13.46 -9.97 -14.34
N MET A 120 -12.50 -10.45 -13.54
CA MET A 120 -11.86 -11.76 -13.75
C MET A 120 -12.75 -12.95 -13.36
N THR A 121 -13.71 -12.76 -12.45
CA THR A 121 -14.62 -13.82 -11.99
C THR A 121 -15.93 -13.91 -12.76
N ARG A 122 -16.18 -12.98 -13.70
CA ARG A 122 -17.30 -13.03 -14.65
C ARG A 122 -16.87 -13.75 -15.91
#